data_AF-A0AAV5SJP2-F1
#
_entry.id   AF-A0AAV5SJP2-F1
#
_cell.length_a   1.000
_cell.length_b   1.000
_cell.length_c   1.000
_cell.angle_alpha   90.00
_cell.angle_beta   90.00
_cell.angle_gamma   90.00
#
_symmetry.space_group_name_H-M   'P 1'
#
loop_
_entity.id
_entity.type
_entity.pdbx_description
1 polymer ?
#
loop_
_entity_poly.entity_id
_entity_poly.type
_entity_poly.pdbx_seq_one_letter_code
_entity_poly.pdbx_strand_id
1 'polypeptide(L)'
;MRLYVALLFAIANLNESAKDRVQKEEMTELLKYTSIFEVAQIIGEEYRQKYPEIFDKDDLTAFKKELLDFFILEPGQIDEVLYGKHDRFSVMFVKLRAMEPVVEKQFNELDQEDKDYYLDKEIYLKYLFVVEPLVMLVREKKADYERRGLSEKEIKREINDNVMRLHNRWFGQTDE
;
A
#
# COMPACT_ATOMS: atom_id res chain seq x y z
N MET A 1 -10.72 -13.36 -7.38
CA MET A 1 -9.63 -13.93 -8.21
C MET A 1 -8.82 -12.86 -8.97
N ARG A 2 -9.44 -11.81 -9.56
CA ARG A 2 -8.70 -10.71 -10.25
C ARG A 2 -7.93 -9.74 -9.31
N LEU A 3 -8.47 -9.45 -8.13
CA LEU A 3 -7.83 -8.59 -7.10
C LEU A 3 -6.49 -9.13 -6.55
N TYR A 4 -6.33 -10.46 -6.55
CA TYR A 4 -5.13 -11.14 -6.04
C TYR A 4 -3.94 -10.96 -6.98
N VAL A 5 -4.23 -10.88 -8.28
CA VAL A 5 -3.22 -10.90 -9.34
C VAL A 5 -2.59 -9.51 -9.48
N ALA A 6 -3.37 -8.44 -9.35
CA ALA A 6 -2.89 -7.07 -9.49
C ALA A 6 -2.01 -6.58 -8.32
N LEU A 7 -2.33 -6.94 -7.07
CA LEU A 7 -1.44 -6.66 -5.92
C LEU A 7 -0.13 -7.45 -6.04
N LEU A 8 -0.21 -8.73 -6.40
CA LEU A 8 0.96 -9.56 -6.66
C LEU A 8 1.78 -9.05 -7.86
N PHE A 9 1.17 -8.39 -8.85
CA PHE A 9 1.87 -7.76 -9.97
C PHE A 9 2.47 -6.40 -9.64
N ALA A 10 1.79 -5.54 -8.88
CA ALA A 10 2.39 -4.32 -8.34
C ALA A 10 3.62 -4.69 -7.52
N ILE A 11 3.52 -5.73 -6.69
CA ILE A 11 4.66 -6.27 -5.95
C ILE A 11 5.69 -6.95 -6.88
N ALA A 12 5.28 -7.67 -7.92
CA ALA A 12 6.21 -8.36 -8.83
C ALA A 12 6.98 -7.40 -9.75
N ASN A 13 6.37 -6.31 -10.22
CA ASN A 13 7.03 -5.26 -10.98
C ASN A 13 7.98 -4.45 -10.11
N LEU A 14 7.73 -4.37 -8.80
CA LEU A 14 8.67 -3.83 -7.81
C LEU A 14 9.77 -4.84 -7.41
N ASN A 15 9.59 -6.13 -7.73
CA ASN A 15 10.55 -7.19 -7.46
C ASN A 15 11.63 -7.36 -8.54
N GLU A 16 11.56 -6.66 -9.68
CA GLU A 16 12.72 -6.63 -10.60
C GLU A 16 13.94 -5.96 -9.93
N SER A 17 13.73 -5.08 -8.95
CA SER A 17 14.78 -4.50 -8.10
C SER A 17 14.92 -5.17 -6.72
N ALA A 18 13.86 -5.79 -6.18
CA ALA A 18 13.94 -6.51 -4.90
C ALA A 18 14.72 -7.83 -5.05
N LYS A 19 16.04 -7.74 -4.91
CA LYS A 19 16.96 -8.88 -4.84
C LYS A 19 16.66 -9.84 -3.67
N ASP A 20 15.76 -9.47 -2.76
CA ASP A 20 15.58 -10.17 -1.49
C ASP A 20 14.45 -11.20 -1.52
N ARG A 21 14.85 -12.48 -1.46
CA ARG A 21 13.95 -13.64 -1.47
C ARG A 21 12.92 -13.59 -0.32
N VAL A 22 13.28 -12.95 0.80
CA VAL A 22 12.41 -12.76 1.98
C VAL A 22 11.23 -11.86 1.64
N GLN A 23 11.45 -10.74 0.93
CA GLN A 23 10.38 -9.83 0.53
C GLN A 23 9.41 -10.53 -0.43
N LYS A 24 9.92 -11.34 -1.36
CA LYS A 24 9.07 -12.11 -2.29
C LYS A 24 8.21 -13.15 -1.58
N GLU A 25 8.75 -13.85 -0.59
CA GLU A 25 8.02 -14.83 0.22
C GLU A 25 6.97 -14.14 1.12
N GLU A 26 7.34 -13.08 1.84
CA GLU A 26 6.42 -12.29 2.69
C GLU A 26 5.26 -11.69 1.89
N MET A 27 5.53 -11.21 0.68
CA MET A 27 4.52 -10.66 -0.22
C MET A 27 3.57 -11.69 -0.81
N THR A 28 4.05 -12.92 -1.03
CA THR A 28 3.19 -14.04 -1.46
C THR A 28 2.24 -14.49 -0.34
N GLU A 29 2.63 -14.28 0.92
CA GLU A 29 1.80 -14.60 2.09
C GLU A 29 0.85 -13.48 2.51
N LEU A 30 0.97 -12.28 1.92
CA LEU A 30 0.28 -11.07 2.38
C LEU A 30 -1.24 -11.25 2.50
N LEU A 31 -1.85 -11.89 1.51
CA LEU A 31 -3.29 -12.12 1.47
C LEU A 31 -3.78 -13.26 2.39
N LYS A 32 -2.87 -14.01 3.02
CA LYS A 32 -3.24 -14.98 4.07
C LYS A 32 -3.55 -14.28 5.39
N TYR A 33 -2.96 -13.12 5.62
CA TYR A 33 -3.00 -12.41 6.90
C TYR A 33 -3.66 -11.04 6.82
N THR A 34 -3.87 -10.50 5.62
CA THR A 34 -4.54 -9.21 5.42
C THR A 34 -5.33 -9.11 4.12
N SER A 35 -5.97 -7.96 3.90
CA SER A 35 -6.76 -7.61 2.72
C SER A 35 -6.32 -6.26 2.15
N ILE A 36 -6.60 -6.01 0.87
CA ILE A 36 -6.32 -4.70 0.24
C ILE A 36 -7.02 -3.52 0.93
N PHE A 37 -8.14 -3.76 1.63
CA PHE A 37 -8.81 -2.75 2.44
C PHE A 37 -7.99 -2.39 3.67
N GLU A 38 -7.46 -3.37 4.37
CA GLU A 38 -6.57 -3.14 5.51
C GLU A 38 -5.26 -2.48 5.07
N VAL A 39 -4.73 -2.86 3.89
CA VAL A 39 -3.58 -2.21 3.27
C VAL A 39 -3.85 -0.74 2.99
N ALA A 40 -4.92 -0.40 2.26
CA ALA A 40 -5.25 1.00 1.97
C ALA A 40 -5.50 1.78 3.27
N GLN A 41 -6.13 1.16 4.27
CA GLN A 41 -6.36 1.77 5.57
C GLN A 41 -5.04 2.10 6.26
N ILE A 42 -4.09 1.17 6.37
CA ILE A 42 -2.84 1.40 7.09
C ILE A 42 -1.98 2.44 6.37
N ILE A 43 -1.85 2.36 5.04
CA ILE A 43 -1.09 3.32 4.23
C ILE A 43 -1.63 4.74 4.48
N GLY A 44 -2.95 4.90 4.41
CA GLY A 44 -3.56 6.20 4.67
C GLY A 44 -3.34 6.71 6.10
N GLU A 45 -3.47 5.86 7.13
CA GLU A 45 -3.24 6.31 8.52
C GLU A 45 -1.76 6.60 8.80
N GLU A 46 -0.84 5.77 8.31
CA GLU A 46 0.60 5.98 8.49
C GLU A 46 1.05 7.28 7.83
N TYR A 47 0.66 7.55 6.59
CA TYR A 47 1.04 8.81 5.94
C TYR A 47 0.38 10.02 6.56
N ARG A 48 -0.84 9.90 7.05
CA ARG A 48 -1.43 10.97 7.85
C ARG A 48 -0.66 11.24 9.14
N GLN A 49 -0.08 10.22 9.76
CA GLN A 49 0.73 10.39 10.96
C GLN A 49 2.12 10.94 10.66
N LYS A 50 2.79 10.41 9.62
CA LYS A 50 4.15 10.79 9.21
C LYS A 50 4.20 12.15 8.49
N TYR A 51 3.19 12.44 7.67
CA TYR A 51 3.12 13.60 6.76
C TYR A 51 1.73 14.28 6.84
N PRO A 52 1.32 14.77 8.03
CA PRO A 52 -0.01 15.35 8.24
C PRO A 52 -0.30 16.58 7.37
N GLU A 53 0.73 17.27 6.89
CA GLU A 53 0.67 18.42 5.99
C GLU A 53 0.32 18.03 4.54
N ILE A 54 0.53 16.76 4.18
CA ILE A 54 0.18 16.22 2.86
C ILE A 54 -1.15 15.45 2.96
N PHE A 55 -1.30 14.62 3.99
CA PHE A 55 -2.44 13.72 4.17
C PHE A 55 -3.37 14.19 5.29
N ASP A 56 -4.07 15.29 5.05
CA ASP A 56 -5.13 15.77 5.94
C ASP A 56 -6.35 14.82 5.99
N LYS A 57 -7.30 15.12 6.89
CA LYS A 57 -8.49 14.28 7.08
C LYS A 57 -9.47 14.34 5.92
N ASP A 58 -9.51 15.44 5.20
CA ASP A 58 -10.61 15.77 4.29
C ASP A 58 -10.52 14.90 3.03
N ASP A 59 -9.28 14.63 2.57
CA ASP A 59 -9.03 13.80 1.40
C ASP A 59 -8.75 12.32 1.74
N LEU A 60 -8.57 11.97 3.01
CA LEU A 60 -8.03 10.66 3.39
C LEU A 60 -8.90 9.48 2.93
N THR A 61 -10.22 9.64 2.99
CA THR A 61 -11.14 8.59 2.53
C THR A 61 -11.09 8.45 1.01
N ALA A 62 -11.03 9.56 0.27
CA ALA A 62 -10.91 9.54 -1.19
C ALA A 62 -9.59 8.90 -1.63
N PHE A 63 -8.48 9.28 -0.97
CA PHE A 63 -7.17 8.67 -1.18
C PHE A 63 -7.18 7.15 -0.99
N LYS A 64 -7.80 6.65 0.09
CA LYS A 64 -7.91 5.20 0.35
C LYS A 64 -8.74 4.47 -0.70
N LYS A 65 -9.81 5.10 -1.21
CA LYS A 65 -10.62 4.55 -2.30
C LYS A 65 -9.83 4.48 -3.60
N GLU A 66 -9.10 5.54 -3.93
CA GLU A 66 -8.22 5.56 -5.10
C GLU A 66 -7.08 4.52 -4.97
N LEU A 67 -6.51 4.32 -3.78
CA LEU A 67 -5.54 3.25 -3.52
C LEU A 67 -6.11 1.85 -3.79
N LEU A 68 -7.36 1.59 -3.37
CA LEU A 68 -8.02 0.31 -3.67
C LEU A 68 -8.14 0.07 -5.18
N ASP A 69 -8.56 1.10 -5.91
CA ASP A 69 -8.66 1.06 -7.37
C ASP A 69 -7.28 0.90 -8.03
N PHE A 70 -6.24 1.48 -7.43
CA PHE A 70 -4.87 1.40 -7.92
C PHE A 70 -4.29 -0.01 -7.79
N PHE A 71 -4.52 -0.68 -6.65
CA PHE A 71 -4.03 -2.04 -6.42
C PHE A 71 -4.64 -3.10 -7.35
N ILE A 72 -5.69 -2.77 -8.10
CA ILE A 72 -6.32 -3.68 -9.07
C ILE A 72 -5.94 -3.40 -10.52
N LEU A 73 -5.12 -2.39 -10.77
CA LEU A 73 -4.68 -2.01 -12.11
C LEU A 73 -3.71 -3.04 -12.70
N GLU A 74 -3.72 -3.13 -14.02
CA GLU A 74 -2.69 -3.84 -14.77
C GLU A 74 -1.39 -3.02 -14.78
N PRO A 75 -0.20 -3.66 -14.92
CA PRO A 75 1.09 -2.99 -14.94
C PRO A 75 1.18 -1.72 -15.79
N GLY A 76 0.73 -1.77 -17.05
CA GLY A 76 0.78 -0.61 -17.94
C GLY A 76 -0.10 0.56 -17.49
N GLN A 77 -1.16 0.29 -16.73
CA GLN A 77 -2.05 1.31 -16.18
C GLN A 77 -1.46 1.94 -14.92
N ILE A 78 -0.69 1.18 -14.13
CA ILE A 78 0.01 1.70 -12.94
C ILE A 78 0.95 2.84 -13.34
N ASP A 79 1.75 2.64 -14.39
CA ASP A 79 2.67 3.66 -14.88
C ASP A 79 1.91 4.92 -15.33
N GLU A 80 0.80 4.78 -16.06
CA GLU A 80 -0.04 5.92 -16.46
C GLU A 80 -0.52 6.74 -15.26
N VAL A 81 -0.90 6.09 -14.17
CA VAL A 81 -1.30 6.77 -12.94
C VAL A 81 -0.14 7.52 -12.29
N LEU A 82 1.02 6.87 -12.15
CA LEU A 82 2.21 7.49 -11.54
C LEU A 82 2.72 8.69 -12.35
N TYR A 83 2.57 8.65 -13.68
CA TYR A 83 2.90 9.76 -14.57
C TYR A 83 1.77 10.81 -14.73
N GLY A 84 0.66 10.68 -13.98
CA GLY A 84 -0.43 11.67 -13.99
C GLY A 84 -1.28 11.67 -15.27
N LYS A 85 -1.28 10.57 -16.02
CA LYS A 85 -2.04 10.41 -17.27
C LYS A 85 -3.41 9.77 -17.05
N HIS A 86 -3.83 9.60 -15.79
CA HIS A 86 -5.04 8.85 -15.45
C HIS A 86 -5.96 9.67 -14.52
N ASP A 87 -7.06 10.16 -15.09
CA ASP A 87 -7.98 11.14 -14.48
C ASP A 87 -8.70 10.62 -13.22
N ARG A 88 -8.84 9.29 -13.09
CA ARG A 88 -9.51 8.61 -11.95
C ARG A 88 -8.74 8.69 -10.62
N PHE A 89 -7.46 9.03 -10.63
CA PHE A 89 -6.59 8.97 -9.44
C PHE A 89 -6.12 10.36 -9.01
N SER A 90 -7.02 11.34 -9.08
CA SER A 90 -6.70 12.75 -8.86
C SER A 90 -6.14 13.03 -7.47
N VAL A 91 -6.72 12.43 -6.42
CA VAL A 91 -6.28 12.66 -5.04
C VAL A 91 -4.93 12.02 -4.82
N MET A 92 -4.78 10.74 -5.19
CA MET A 92 -3.54 9.99 -5.08
C MET A 92 -2.41 10.66 -5.86
N PHE A 93 -2.67 11.14 -7.08
CA PHE A 93 -1.69 11.89 -7.86
C PHE A 93 -1.23 13.17 -7.14
N VAL A 94 -2.17 13.98 -6.63
CA VAL A 94 -1.82 15.21 -5.88
C VAL A 94 -0.97 14.88 -4.66
N LYS A 95 -1.34 13.84 -3.89
CA LYS A 95 -0.57 13.42 -2.70
C LYS A 95 0.80 12.85 -3.06
N LEU A 96 0.92 12.07 -4.14
CA LEU A 96 2.20 11.57 -4.66
C LEU A 96 3.13 12.71 -5.07
N ARG A 97 2.62 13.69 -5.82
CA ARG A 97 3.38 14.89 -6.23
C ARG A 97 3.84 15.72 -5.02
N ALA A 98 2.99 15.86 -4.01
CA ALA A 98 3.33 16.56 -2.77
C ALA A 98 4.42 15.83 -1.96
N MET A 99 4.57 14.51 -2.14
CA MET A 99 5.59 13.70 -1.48
C MET A 99 6.95 13.71 -2.19
N GLU A 100 7.03 14.13 -3.45
CA GLU A 100 8.31 14.17 -4.19
C GLU A 100 9.44 14.92 -3.46
N PRO A 101 9.21 16.12 -2.87
CA PRO A 101 10.27 16.82 -2.13
C PRO A 101 10.71 16.08 -0.87
N VAL A 102 9.79 15.36 -0.20
CA VAL A 102 10.08 14.54 0.98
C VAL A 102 10.96 13.37 0.58
N VAL A 103 10.58 12.66 -0.48
CA VAL A 103 11.33 11.53 -1.02
C VAL A 103 12.69 11.96 -1.54
N GLU A 104 12.78 13.09 -2.23
CA GLU A 104 14.06 13.64 -2.68
C GLU A 104 15.00 13.89 -1.51
N LYS A 105 14.51 14.51 -0.44
CA LYS A 105 15.31 14.75 0.77
C LYS A 105 15.77 13.44 1.40
N GLN A 106 14.85 12.50 1.64
CA GLN A 106 15.16 11.21 2.26
C GLN A 106 16.13 10.39 1.41
N PHE A 107 15.92 10.34 0.10
CA PHE A 107 16.81 9.63 -0.83
C PHE A 107 18.22 10.20 -0.79
N ASN A 108 18.38 11.53 -0.69
CA ASN A 108 19.69 12.16 -0.60
C ASN A 108 20.40 11.82 0.73
N GLU A 109 19.63 11.57 1.79
CA GLU A 109 20.12 11.18 3.12
C GLU A 109 20.49 9.69 3.25
N LEU A 110 20.05 8.84 2.30
CA LEU A 110 20.45 7.43 2.24
C LEU A 110 21.98 7.28 2.09
N ASP A 111 22.51 6.20 2.65
CA ASP A 111 23.89 5.81 2.39
C ASP A 111 24.05 5.26 0.96
N GLN A 112 25.30 4.97 0.57
CA GLN A 112 25.58 4.51 -0.79
C GLN A 112 25.03 3.10 -1.07
N GLU A 113 24.99 2.24 -0.04
CA GLU A 113 24.48 0.87 -0.18
C GLU A 113 22.98 0.89 -0.49
N ASP A 114 22.22 1.69 0.25
CA ASP A 114 20.79 1.89 0.03
C ASP A 114 20.50 2.59 -1.30
N LYS A 115 21.30 3.59 -1.68
CA LYS A 115 21.17 4.25 -3.01
C LYS A 115 21.39 3.27 -4.15
N ASP A 116 22.41 2.41 -4.05
CA ASP A 116 22.69 1.38 -5.06
C ASP A 116 21.58 0.30 -5.08
N TYR A 117 20.90 0.07 -3.96
CA TYR A 117 19.76 -0.83 -3.87
C TYR A 117 18.53 -0.26 -4.59
N TYR A 118 18.15 0.99 -4.31
CA TYR A 118 16.96 1.60 -4.90
C TYR A 118 17.19 2.12 -6.33
N LEU A 119 18.43 2.35 -6.75
CA LEU A 119 18.84 2.89 -8.07
C LEU A 119 18.42 4.34 -8.32
N ASP A 120 17.16 4.70 -8.04
CA ASP A 120 16.62 6.04 -8.25
C ASP A 120 15.49 6.40 -7.26
N LYS A 121 15.07 7.67 -7.34
CA LYS A 121 14.01 8.24 -6.49
C LYS A 121 12.63 7.67 -6.80
N GLU A 122 12.36 7.23 -8.02
CA GLU A 122 11.05 6.70 -8.41
C GLU A 122 10.82 5.31 -7.79
N ILE A 123 11.85 4.47 -7.81
CA ILE A 123 11.86 3.17 -7.15
C ILE A 123 11.77 3.36 -5.63
N TYR A 124 12.51 4.32 -5.06
CA TYR A 124 12.42 4.63 -3.63
C TYR A 124 11.04 5.16 -3.22
N LEU A 125 10.42 6.03 -4.03
CA LEU A 125 9.04 6.48 -3.86
C LEU A 125 8.08 5.29 -3.81
N LYS A 126 8.17 4.37 -4.79
CA LYS A 126 7.32 3.16 -4.84
C LYS A 126 7.53 2.27 -3.61
N TYR A 127 8.76 2.13 -3.13
CA TYR A 127 9.07 1.38 -1.90
C TYR A 127 8.37 2.01 -0.69
N LEU A 128 8.55 3.31 -0.47
CA LEU A 128 7.94 4.01 0.65
C LEU A 128 6.41 3.98 0.57
N PHE A 129 5.84 4.12 -0.64
CA PHE A 129 4.40 4.24 -0.86
C PHE A 129 3.61 2.94 -0.79
N VAL A 130 4.26 1.84 -1.16
CA VAL A 130 3.58 0.56 -1.39
C VAL A 130 4.23 -0.53 -0.57
N VAL A 131 5.55 -0.71 -0.67
CA VAL A 131 6.22 -1.90 -0.14
C VAL A 131 6.39 -1.84 1.38
N GLU A 132 6.93 -0.75 1.92
CA GLU A 132 7.20 -0.61 3.36
C GLU A 132 5.92 -0.85 4.20
N PRO A 133 4.78 -0.15 3.94
CA PRO A 133 3.57 -0.35 4.73
C PRO A 133 2.99 -1.75 4.60
N LEU A 134 3.11 -2.36 3.41
CA LEU A 134 2.66 -3.73 3.16
C LEU A 134 3.45 -4.75 4.01
N VAL A 135 4.78 -4.64 4.00
CA VAL A 135 5.66 -5.51 4.78
C VAL A 135 5.39 -5.34 6.28
N MET A 136 5.28 -4.09 6.75
CA MET A 136 4.97 -3.80 8.15
C MET A 136 3.65 -4.43 8.59
N LEU A 137 2.58 -4.22 7.82
CA LEU A 137 1.26 -4.78 8.12
C LEU A 137 1.26 -6.31 8.19
N VAL A 138 1.93 -6.99 7.26
CA VAL A 138 2.00 -8.47 7.28
C VAL A 138 2.70 -8.95 8.53
N ARG A 139 3.85 -8.36 8.86
CA ARG A 139 4.63 -8.76 10.04
C ARG A 139 3.83 -8.58 11.32
N GLU A 140 3.16 -7.43 11.46
CA GLU A 140 2.30 -7.15 12.61
C GLU A 140 1.12 -8.13 12.71
N LYS A 141 0.40 -8.36 11.62
CA LYS A 141 -0.75 -9.27 11.59
C LYS A 141 -0.35 -10.71 11.85
N LYS A 142 0.72 -11.17 11.21
CA LYS A 142 1.25 -12.53 11.41
C LYS A 142 1.64 -12.73 12.87
N ALA A 143 2.42 -11.80 13.44
CA ALA A 143 2.82 -11.88 14.84
C ALA A 143 1.60 -11.84 15.80
N ASP A 144 0.59 -11.01 15.53
CA ASP A 144 -0.63 -10.97 16.35
C ASP A 144 -1.42 -12.29 16.30
N TYR A 145 -1.64 -12.84 15.11
CA TYR A 145 -2.39 -14.09 14.95
C TYR A 145 -1.65 -15.28 15.54
N GLU A 146 -0.32 -15.36 15.37
CA GLU A 146 0.53 -16.37 15.99
C GLU A 146 0.48 -16.27 17.53
N ARG A 147 0.59 -15.06 18.08
CA ARG A 147 0.49 -14.80 19.53
C ARG A 147 -0.88 -15.20 20.09
N ARG A 148 -1.95 -15.00 19.32
CA ARG A 148 -3.33 -15.34 19.70
C ARG A 148 -3.70 -16.80 19.41
N GLY A 149 -2.83 -17.55 18.73
CA GLY A 149 -3.06 -18.94 18.36
C GLY A 149 -4.26 -19.15 17.45
N LEU A 150 -4.54 -18.19 16.56
CA LEU A 150 -5.71 -18.29 15.67
C LEU A 150 -5.51 -19.36 14.60
N SER A 151 -6.58 -20.12 14.34
CA SER A 151 -6.63 -21.01 13.18
C SER A 151 -6.78 -20.22 11.88
N GLU A 152 -6.40 -20.82 10.75
CA GLU A 152 -6.61 -20.19 9.43
C GLU A 152 -8.07 -19.77 9.18
N LYS A 153 -9.04 -20.52 9.72
CA LYS A 153 -10.46 -20.23 9.57
C LYS A 153 -10.87 -18.97 10.36
N GLU A 154 -10.28 -18.76 11.53
CA GLU A 154 -10.50 -17.57 12.35
C GLU A 154 -9.83 -16.35 11.73
N ILE A 155 -8.59 -16.49 11.24
CA ILE A 155 -7.88 -15.43 10.50
C ILE A 155 -8.71 -14.98 9.29
N LYS A 156 -9.20 -15.92 8.47
CA LYS A 156 -10.05 -15.62 7.31
C LYS A 156 -11.34 -14.90 7.71
N ARG A 157 -11.94 -15.27 8.86
CA ARG A 157 -13.13 -14.60 9.38
C ARG A 157 -12.82 -13.15 9.77
N GLU A 158 -11.76 -12.92 10.54
CA GLU A 158 -11.37 -11.56 10.95
C GLU A 158 -11.03 -10.66 9.76
N ILE A 159 -10.33 -11.18 8.76
CA ILE A 159 -10.06 -10.45 7.52
C ILE A 159 -11.37 -10.06 6.84
N ASN A 160 -12.32 -10.99 6.69
CA ASN A 160 -13.62 -10.69 6.06
C ASN A 160 -14.44 -9.68 6.87
N ASP A 161 -14.47 -9.79 8.20
CA ASP A 161 -15.17 -8.86 9.08
C ASP A 161 -14.57 -7.45 8.97
N ASN A 162 -13.23 -7.35 8.88
CA ASN A 162 -12.54 -6.09 8.65
C ASN A 162 -12.83 -5.50 7.27
N VAL A 163 -12.84 -6.32 6.21
CA VAL A 163 -13.22 -5.86 4.86
C VAL A 163 -14.62 -5.29 4.87
N MET A 164 -15.60 -5.98 5.45
CA MET A 164 -16.99 -5.50 5.51
C MET A 164 -17.10 -4.20 6.30
N ARG A 165 -16.43 -4.11 7.45
CA ARG A 165 -16.41 -2.90 8.28
C ARG A 165 -15.81 -1.71 7.54
N LEU A 166 -14.66 -1.89 6.89
CA LEU A 166 -13.97 -0.83 6.14
C LEU A 166 -14.78 -0.43 4.90
N HIS A 167 -15.34 -1.39 4.19
CA HIS A 167 -16.24 -1.13 3.07
C HIS A 167 -17.43 -0.27 3.49
N ASN A 168 -18.13 -0.64 4.56
CA ASN A 168 -19.27 0.14 5.06
C ASN A 168 -18.85 1.54 5.51
N ARG A 169 -17.69 1.68 6.16
CA ARG A 169 -17.17 2.97 6.60
C ARG A 169 -16.84 3.90 5.42
N TRP A 170 -16.34 3.37 4.31
CA TRP A 170 -15.88 4.19 3.18
C TRP A 170 -16.95 4.37 2.11
N PHE A 171 -17.75 3.35 1.83
CA PHE A 171 -18.70 3.29 0.71
C PHE A 171 -20.15 3.13 1.15
N GLY A 172 -20.40 2.84 2.43
CA GLY A 172 -21.77 2.80 2.96
C GLY A 172 -22.43 4.17 2.83
N GLN A 173 -23.69 4.17 2.43
CA GLN A 173 -24.53 5.36 2.45
C GLN A 173 -24.57 5.88 3.89
N THR A 174 -24.24 7.16 4.09
CA THR A 174 -24.92 7.93 5.12
C THR A 174 -26.38 7.95 4.69
N ASP A 175 -27.17 7.03 5.26
CA ASP A 175 -28.61 7.22 5.36
C ASP A 175 -28.84 8.41 6.30
N GLU A 176 -28.66 9.62 5.76
CA GLU A 176 -29.21 10.88 6.30
C GLU A 176 -29.75 11.72 5.14
#